data_AF-A0A7C5IZZ5-F1
#
_entry.id   AF-A0A7C5IZZ5-F1
#
_cell.length_a   1.000
_cell.length_b   1.000
_cell.length_c   1.000
_cell.angle_alpha   90.00
_cell.angle_beta   90.00
_cell.angle_gamma   90.00
#
_symmetry.space_group_name_H-M   'P 1'
#
loop_
_entity.id
_entity.type
_entity.pdbx_description
1 polymer ?
#
loop_
_entity_poly.entity_id
_entity_poly.type
_entity_poly.pdbx_seq_one_letter_code
_entity_poly.pdbx_strand_id
1 'polypeptide(L)' 'MNLLERLTVLGVVVMMVVPSLTRAQDLPSRVTRRAVRAAVKITVQAEGGSPGRPRSSTGSGSIIDARGYILT' A
#
# COMPACT_ATOMS: atom_id res chain seq x y z
N MET A 1 45.02 -1.83 -13.86
CA MET A 1 43.68 -2.16 -13.32
C MET A 1 43.66 -3.64 -13.01
N ASN A 2 43.66 -3.99 -11.73
CA ASN A 2 43.80 -5.39 -11.28
C ASN A 2 42.45 -6.10 -11.28
N LEU A 3 42.45 -7.44 -11.31
CA LEU A 3 41.23 -8.26 -11.36
C LEU A 3 40.24 -7.92 -10.23
N LEU A 4 40.77 -7.57 -9.04
CA LEU A 4 40.00 -7.18 -7.87
C LEU A 4 39.21 -5.88 -8.10
N GLU A 5 39.79 -4.90 -8.80
CA GLU A 5 39.14 -3.61 -9.11
C GLU A 5 38.01 -3.77 -10.12
N ARG A 6 38.16 -4.70 -11.07
CA ARG A 6 37.11 -5.01 -12.05
C ARG A 6 35.90 -5.67 -11.37
N LEU A 7 36.15 -6.54 -10.39
CA LEU A 7 35.11 -7.23 -9.64
C LEU A 7 34.35 -6.29 -8.69
N THR A 8 35.03 -5.36 -8.03
CA THR A 8 34.38 -4.35 -7.18
C THR A 8 33.53 -3.39 -8.00
N VAL A 9 34.04 -2.89 -9.13
CA VAL A 9 33.25 -2.02 -10.02
C VAL A 9 32.01 -2.74 -10.56
N LEU A 10 32.14 -4.00 -10.97
CA LEU A 10 31.00 -4.80 -11.43
C LEU A 10 29.97 -5.02 -10.32
N GLY A 11 30.41 -5.33 -9.10
CA GLY A 11 29.51 -5.51 -7.94
C GLY A 11 28.73 -4.25 -7.60
N VAL A 12 29.37 -3.08 -7.65
CA VAL A 12 28.73 -1.78 -7.42
C VAL A 12 27.70 -1.47 -8.51
N VAL A 13 28.04 -1.71 -9.79
CA VAL A 13 27.12 -1.51 -10.91
C VAL A 13 25.90 -2.42 -10.81
N VAL A 14 26.09 -3.70 -10.47
CA VAL A 14 24.97 -4.64 -10.28
C VAL A 14 24.08 -4.20 -9.12
N MET A 15 24.66 -3.76 -7.98
CA MET A 15 23.87 -3.25 -6.85
C MET A 15 23.08 -1.98 -7.17
N MET A 16 23.58 -1.11 -8.05
CA MET A 16 22.85 0.11 -8.44
C MET A 16 21.75 -0.14 -9.47
N VAL A 17 21.92 -1.13 -10.36
CA VAL A 17 20.97 -1.37 -11.47
C VAL A 17 19.80 -2.25 -11.03
N VAL A 18 20.03 -3.26 -10.19
CA VAL A 18 19.00 -4.25 -9.80
C VAL A 18 17.78 -3.64 -9.06
N PRO A 19 17.91 -2.68 -8.12
CA PRO A 19 16.74 -2.12 -7.44
C PRO A 19 15.87 -1.24 -8.36
N SER A 20 16.43 -0.75 -9.46
CA SER A 20 15.74 0.13 -10.43
C SER A 20 14.71 -0.60 -11.29
N LEU A 21 14.80 -1.93 -11.36
CA LEU A 21 13.97 -2.78 -12.22
C LEU A 21 12.70 -3.28 -11.54
N THR A 22 12.61 -3.19 -10.21
CA THR A 22 11.42 -3.56 -9.44
C THR A 22 10.82 -2.30 -8.83
N ARG A 23 9.87 -1.66 -9.51
CA ARG A 23 9.13 -0.56 -8.88
C ARG A 23 8.27 -1.16 -7.77
N ALA A 24 8.32 -0.57 -6.58
CA ALA A 24 7.40 -0.91 -5.47
C ALA A 24 5.91 -0.81 -5.86
N GLN A 25 5.61 -0.16 -6.99
CA GLN A 25 4.27 0.04 -7.53
C GLN A 25 3.83 -1.04 -8.53
N ASP A 26 4.72 -1.94 -8.95
CA ASP A 26 4.39 -3.05 -9.86
C ASP A 26 3.86 -4.26 -9.07
N LEU A 27 2.86 -4.04 -8.22
CA LEU A 27 2.10 -5.14 -7.66
C LEU A 27 1.37 -5.84 -8.82
N PRO A 28 1.45 -7.18 -8.92
CA PRO A 28 0.69 -7.91 -9.92
C PRO A 28 -0.79 -7.55 -9.80
N SER A 29 -1.45 -7.31 -10.92
CA SER A 29 -2.87 -6.92 -10.96
C SER A 29 -3.79 -7.86 -10.17
N ARG A 30 -3.42 -9.13 -10.03
CA ARG A 30 -4.10 -10.12 -9.17
C ARG A 30 -4.03 -9.76 -7.68
N VAL A 31 -2.88 -9.29 -7.20
CA VAL A 31 -2.69 -8.86 -5.81
C VAL A 31 -3.51 -7.60 -5.54
N THR A 32 -3.44 -6.61 -6.43
CA THR A 32 -4.26 -5.39 -6.34
C THR A 32 -5.76 -5.72 -6.33
N ARG A 33 -6.21 -6.61 -7.22
CA ARG A 33 -7.62 -7.04 -7.28
C ARG A 33 -8.07 -7.72 -5.99
N ARG A 34 -7.21 -8.53 -5.36
CA ARG A 34 -7.52 -9.20 -4.09
C ARG A 34 -7.60 -8.18 -2.95
N ALA A 35 -6.63 -7.26 -2.85
CA ALA A 35 -6.59 -6.25 -1.81
C ALA A 35 -7.79 -5.29 -1.90
N VAL A 36 -8.13 -4.82 -3.10
CA VAL A 36 -9.26 -3.90 -3.33
C VAL A 36 -10.60 -4.53 -2.95
N ARG A 37 -10.78 -5.84 -3.13
CA ARG A 37 -12.02 -6.54 -2.73
C ARG A 37 -12.24 -6.60 -1.22
N ALA A 38 -11.16 -6.56 -0.44
CA ALA A 38 -11.24 -6.54 1.02
C ALA A 38 -11.33 -5.12 1.59
N ALA A 39 -10.91 -4.10 0.83
CA ALA A 39 -10.92 -2.71 1.26
C ALA A 39 -12.35 -2.14 1.33
N VAL A 40 -12.63 -1.35 2.37
CA VAL A 40 -13.93 -0.70 2.59
C VAL A 40 -13.78 0.76 2.96
N LYS A 41 -14.77 1.58 2.58
CA LYS A 41 -14.92 2.97 3.04
C LYS A 41 -15.83 3.01 4.26
N ILE A 42 -15.38 3.64 5.33
CA ILE A 42 -16.16 3.85 6.56
C ILE A 42 -16.63 5.29 6.60
N THR A 43 -17.92 5.49 6.87
CA THR A 43 -18.52 6.82 7.03
C THR A 43 -19.29 6.84 8.33
N VAL A 44 -18.91 7.76 9.22
CA VAL A 44 -19.61 7.98 10.49
C VAL A 44 -20.44 9.25 10.35
N GLN A 45 -21.74 9.13 10.56
CA GLN A 45 -22.66 10.25 10.67
C GLN A 45 -23.09 10.34 12.13
N ALA A 46 -22.68 11.39 12.83
CA ALA A 46 -23.10 11.61 14.21
C ALA A 46 -24.32 12.53 14.23
N GLU A 47 -25.44 12.01 14.74
CA GLU A 47 -26.59 12.82 15.10
C GLU A 47 -26.26 13.63 16.36
N GLY A 48 -26.52 14.95 16.33
CA GLY A 48 -26.22 15.85 17.46
C GLY A 48 -25.27 17.03 17.15
N GLY A 49 -24.97 17.30 15.89
CA GLY A 49 -24.36 18.59 15.51
C GLY A 49 -25.37 19.74 15.60
N SER A 50 -24.91 20.96 15.89
CA SER A 50 -25.76 22.17 15.77
C SER A 50 -26.40 22.25 14.38
N PRO A 51 -27.61 22.84 14.27
CA PRO A 51 -28.28 22.99 12.97
C PRO A 51 -27.31 23.64 11.96
N GLY A 52 -27.01 22.93 10.87
CA GLY A 52 -26.10 23.40 9.82
C GLY A 52 -24.67 22.84 9.85
N ARG A 53 -24.26 22.04 10.85
CA ARG A 53 -22.94 21.38 10.84
C ARG A 53 -23.01 19.93 11.33
N PRO A 54 -23.42 18.97 10.48
CA PRO A 54 -23.36 17.56 10.82
C PRO A 54 -21.89 17.15 11.09
N ARG A 55 -21.64 16.53 12.25
CA ARG A 55 -20.34 15.94 12.55
C ARG A 55 -20.24 14.64 11.75
N SER A 56 -19.34 14.63 10.78
CA SER A 56 -19.07 13.45 9.98
C SER A 56 -17.57 13.14 9.99
N SER A 57 -17.24 11.86 9.88
CA SER A 57 -15.87 11.37 9.72
C SER A 57 -15.85 10.28 8.66
N THR A 58 -14.77 10.21 7.90
CA THR A 58 -14.55 9.18 6.89
C THR A 58 -13.20 8.51 7.10
N GLY A 59 -13.15 7.19 6.92
CA GLY A 59 -11.93 6.40 7.03
C GLY A 59 -11.90 5.21 6.06
N SER A 60 -10.82 4.46 6.11
CA SER A 60 -10.59 3.25 5.32
C SER A 60 -10.37 2.06 6.23
N GLY A 61 -10.95 0.92 5.91
CA GLY A 61 -10.71 -0.33 6.61
C GLY A 61 -10.54 -1.51 5.66
N SER A 62 -10.34 -2.69 6.25
CA SER A 62 -10.24 -3.96 5.53
C SER A 62 -11.09 -5.02 6.22
N ILE A 63 -11.80 -5.83 5.42
CA ILE A 63 -12.49 -7.04 5.90
C ILE A 63 -11.42 -8.08 6.27
N ILE A 64 -11.47 -8.58 7.51
CA ILE A 64 -10.50 -9.55 8.03
C ILE A 64 -11.07 -10.95 8.22
N ASP A 65 -12.39 -11.10 8.17
CA ASP A 65 -13.08 -12.38 8.36
C ASP A 65 -14.40 -12.47 7.55
N ALA A 66 -14.81 -13.69 7.20
CA ALA A 66 -16.01 -13.96 6.40
C ALA A 66 -17.33 -13.55 7.09
N ARG A 67 -17.33 -13.38 8.41
CA ARG A 67 -18.48 -12.86 9.17
C ARG A 67 -18.65 -11.35 9.02
N GLY A 68 -17.72 -10.66 8.35
CA GLY A 68 -17.79 -9.22 8.09
C GLY A 68 -17.07 -8.34 9.12
N TYR A 69 -16.14 -8.89 9.92
CA TYR A 69 -15.32 -8.06 10.80
C TYR A 69 -14.36 -7.16 10.01
N ILE A 70 -14.22 -5.92 10.45
CA ILE A 70 -13.41 -4.88 9.79
C ILE A 70 -12.31 -4.39 10.74
N LEU A 71 -11.07 -4.30 10.24
CA LEU A 71 -9.95 -3.60 10.86
C LEU A 71 -9.81 -2.21 10.22
N THR A 72 -9.71 -1.15 11.02
CA THR A 72 -9.63 0.24 10.56
C THR A 72 -8.85 1.12 11.53
#